data_AF-A0A8B5PSM0-F1
#
_entry.id   AF-A0A8B5PSM0-F1
#
_cell.length_a   1.000
_cell.length_b   1.000
_cell.length_c   1.000
_cell.angle_alpha   90.00
_cell.angle_beta   90.00
_cell.angle_gamma   90.00
#
_symmetry.space_group_name_H-M   'P 1'
#
loop_
_entity.id
_entity.type
_entity.pdbx_description
1 polymer ?
#
loop_
_entity_poly.entity_id
_entity_poly.type
_entity_poly.pdbx_seq_one_letter_code
_entity_poly.pdbx_strand_id
1 'polypeptide(L)'
;MGGEAMFDDDGAEEIAADWQVDVDLLNGAAWELETIDGNDGETYGYLVRFDRDTDSDILLELGVTPGEFTREVSLNAFDKPDYDPDE
;
A
#
# COMPACT_ATOMS: atom_id res chain seq x y z
N MET A 1 -15.75 -15.11 7.21
CA MET A 1 -15.01 -15.14 5.94
C MET A 1 -13.93 -14.11 6.10
N GLY A 2 -12.69 -14.52 6.37
CA GLY A 2 -11.55 -13.60 6.36
C GLY A 2 -11.07 -13.54 4.93
N GLY A 3 -11.30 -12.41 4.26
CA GLY A 3 -10.65 -12.14 2.99
C GLY A 3 -9.21 -11.81 3.30
N GLU A 4 -8.34 -12.82 3.28
CA GLU A 4 -6.90 -12.61 3.21
C GLU A 4 -6.66 -11.93 1.86
N ALA A 5 -6.53 -10.61 1.86
CA ALA A 5 -6.13 -9.88 0.67
C ALA A 5 -4.66 -10.19 0.42
N MET A 6 -4.43 -11.30 -0.29
CA MET A 6 -3.15 -11.68 -0.87
C MET A 6 -2.84 -10.66 -1.98
N PHE A 7 -2.40 -9.47 -1.61
CA PHE A 7 -1.63 -8.64 -2.51
C PHE A 7 -0.20 -9.20 -2.47
N ASP A 8 -0.01 -10.37 -3.09
CA ASP A 8 1.30 -10.84 -3.53
C ASP A 8 1.96 -9.75 -4.38
N ASP A 9 3.30 -9.63 -4.31
CA ASP A 9 4.28 -8.85 -5.11
C ASP A 9 3.78 -7.61 -5.91
N ASP A 10 2.75 -7.74 -6.78
CA ASP A 10 2.05 -6.68 -7.52
C ASP A 10 1.69 -5.47 -6.62
N GLY A 11 1.21 -5.73 -5.40
CA GLY A 11 0.77 -4.63 -4.50
C GLY A 11 1.89 -3.65 -4.17
N ALA A 12 3.15 -4.11 -4.09
CA ALA A 12 4.30 -3.25 -3.83
C ALA A 12 4.51 -2.23 -4.96
N GLU A 13 4.31 -2.64 -6.22
CA GLU A 13 4.49 -1.77 -7.39
C GLU A 13 3.44 -0.67 -7.43
N GLU A 14 2.18 -1.00 -7.14
CA GLU A 14 1.09 -0.03 -7.05
C GLU A 14 1.32 1.02 -5.95
N ILE A 15 1.71 0.56 -4.76
CA ILE A 15 1.98 1.44 -3.61
C ILE A 15 3.18 2.33 -3.91
N ALA A 16 4.26 1.76 -4.46
CA ALA A 16 5.46 2.50 -4.85
C ALA A 16 5.13 3.60 -5.88
N ALA A 17 4.29 3.28 -6.87
CA ALA A 17 3.85 4.22 -7.89
C ALA A 17 2.99 5.36 -7.31
N ASP A 18 2.03 5.07 -6.42
CA ASP A 18 1.19 6.08 -5.74
C ASP A 18 2.05 7.03 -4.89
N TRP A 19 3.00 6.46 -4.14
CA TRP A 19 3.89 7.22 -3.28
C TRP A 19 5.05 7.88 -4.01
N GLN A 20 5.27 7.54 -5.27
CA GLN A 20 6.39 7.97 -6.10
C GLN A 20 7.75 7.62 -5.48
N VAL A 21 7.87 6.41 -4.94
CA VAL A 21 9.08 5.85 -4.30
C VAL A 21 9.57 4.62 -5.05
N ASP A 22 10.78 4.17 -4.76
CA ASP A 22 11.32 2.94 -5.32
C ASP A 22 10.63 1.70 -4.69
N VAL A 23 10.18 0.78 -5.55
CA VAL A 23 9.56 -0.48 -5.12
C VAL A 23 10.52 -1.39 -4.35
N ASP A 24 11.83 -1.21 -4.55
CA ASP A 24 12.87 -1.93 -3.82
C ASP A 24 12.82 -1.61 -2.30
N LEU A 25 12.39 -0.40 -1.93
CA LEU A 25 12.22 -0.01 -0.52
C LEU A 25 11.08 -0.80 0.16
N LEU A 26 9.98 -1.03 -0.56
CA LEU A 26 8.88 -1.86 -0.08
C LEU A 26 9.28 -3.34 -0.04
N ASN A 27 10.08 -3.82 -0.99
CA ASN A 27 10.60 -5.19 -0.98
C ASN A 27 11.64 -5.43 0.13
N GLY A 28 12.40 -4.39 0.48
CA GLY A 28 13.36 -4.40 1.59
C GLY A 28 12.73 -4.22 2.96
N ALA A 29 11.45 -3.83 3.03
CA ALA A 29 10.71 -3.62 4.27
C ALA A 29 9.70 -4.74 4.53
N ALA A 30 9.44 -5.03 5.81
CA ALA A 30 8.32 -5.87 6.20
C ALA A 30 7.08 -5.00 6.39
N TRP A 31 6.05 -5.22 5.57
CA TRP A 31 4.80 -4.46 5.63
C TRP A 31 3.58 -5.34 5.35
N GLU A 32 2.43 -4.86 5.80
CA GLU A 32 1.12 -5.47 5.62
C GLU A 32 0.15 -4.41 5.07
N LEU A 33 -0.71 -4.80 4.13
CA LEU A 33 -1.78 -3.92 3.64
C LEU A 33 -3.07 -4.20 4.42
N GLU A 34 -3.62 -3.16 5.00
CA GLU A 34 -4.94 -3.18 5.64
C GLU A 34 -5.93 -2.43 4.76
N THR A 35 -7.09 -3.04 4.52
CA THR A 35 -8.19 -2.40 3.80
C THR A 35 -9.00 -1.55 4.77
N ILE A 36 -9.27 -0.30 4.41
CA ILE A 36 -10.14 0.58 5.21
C ILE A 36 -11.56 0.41 4.68
N ASP A 37 -12.33 -0.48 5.31
CA ASP A 37 -13.77 -0.59 5.07
C ASP A 37 -14.57 0.46 5.86
N GLY A 38 -15.56 1.06 5.19
CA GLY A 38 -16.52 1.94 5.82
C GLY A 38 -17.76 1.19 6.29
N ASN A 39 -18.62 1.89 7.03
CA ASN A 39 -19.80 1.29 7.68
C ASN A 39 -20.80 0.63 6.71
N ASP A 40 -20.76 0.96 5.42
CA ASP A 40 -21.64 0.38 4.39
C ASP A 40 -21.02 -0.86 3.69
N GLY A 41 -19.79 -1.23 4.05
CA GLY A 41 -19.02 -2.30 3.40
C GLY A 41 -18.24 -1.85 2.15
N GLU A 42 -18.27 -0.55 1.83
CA GLU A 42 -17.44 0.05 0.78
C GLU A 42 -16.00 0.23 1.27
N THR A 43 -15.02 -0.05 0.41
CA THR A 43 -13.61 0.26 0.70
C THR A 43 -13.35 1.74 0.43
N TYR A 44 -12.81 2.46 1.40
CA TYR A 44 -12.49 3.88 1.31
C TYR A 44 -11.00 4.15 1.06
N GLY A 45 -10.14 3.17 1.31
CA GLY A 45 -8.69 3.32 1.21
C GLY A 45 -7.96 2.05 1.60
N TYR A 46 -6.64 2.13 1.49
CA TYR A 46 -5.74 1.13 2.02
C TYR A 46 -4.75 1.79 2.97
N LEU A 47 -4.31 1.06 3.98
CA LEU A 47 -3.31 1.49 4.94
C LEU A 47 -2.17 0.48 4.92
N VAL A 48 -0.98 0.93 4.56
CA VAL A 48 0.23 0.13 4.68
C VAL A 48 0.76 0.27 6.08
N ARG A 49 0.97 -0.86 6.74
CA ARG A 49 1.54 -0.95 8.08
C ARG A 49 2.90 -1.65 8.02
N PHE A 50 3.93 -0.95 8.45
CA PHE A 50 5.29 -1.44 8.56
C PHE A 50 5.53 -2.15 9.89
N ASP A 51 6.39 -3.15 9.87
CA ASP A 51 6.88 -3.77 11.09
C ASP A 51 7.83 -2.82 11.83
N ARG A 52 7.92 -2.99 13.15
CA ARG A 52 8.74 -2.16 14.04
C ARG A 52 10.23 -2.44 13.88
N ASP A 53 10.58 -3.59 13.33
CA ASP A 53 11.94 -3.96 12.97
C ASP A 53 12.40 -3.33 11.64
N THR A 54 11.50 -2.66 10.89
CA THR A 54 11.87 -1.97 9.63
C THR A 54 12.82 -0.80 9.91
N ASP A 55 13.88 -0.70 9.10
CA ASP A 55 14.89 0.36 9.22
C ASP A 55 14.28 1.75 9.09
N SER A 56 14.65 2.65 10.01
CA SER A 56 14.11 4.01 10.05
C SER A 56 14.49 4.87 8.84
N ASP A 57 15.63 4.58 8.20
CA ASP A 57 16.02 5.21 6.95
C ASP A 57 15.08 4.80 5.81
N ILE A 58 14.74 3.50 5.70
CA ILE A 58 13.78 2.99 4.71
C ILE A 58 12.41 3.65 4.91
N LEU A 59 11.94 3.75 6.16
CA LEU A 59 10.66 4.42 6.47
C LEU A 59 10.66 5.88 6.04
N LEU A 60 11.76 6.61 6.25
CA LEU A 60 11.90 8.00 5.81
C LEU A 60 11.89 8.13 4.29
N GLU A 61 12.58 7.23 3.57
CA GLU A 61 12.58 7.19 2.11
C GLU A 61 11.19 6.82 1.55
N LEU A 62 10.48 5.93 2.23
CA LEU A 62 9.07 5.62 2.00
C LEU A 62 8.12 6.74 2.47
N GLY A 63 8.61 7.92 2.83
CA GLY A 63 7.81 9.09 3.22
C GLY A 63 6.96 8.89 4.47
N VAL A 64 7.28 7.90 5.29
CA VAL A 64 6.62 7.64 6.58
C VAL A 64 7.21 8.57 7.63
N THR A 65 6.34 9.20 8.43
CA THR A 65 6.79 10.11 9.49
C THR A 65 7.56 9.32 10.56
N PRO A 66 8.72 9.80 11.04
CA PRO A 66 9.47 9.10 12.08
C PRO A 66 8.66 8.93 13.37
N GLY A 67 8.52 7.67 13.80
CA GLY A 67 7.67 7.29 14.94
C GLY A 67 6.27 6.81 14.53
N GLU A 68 5.89 7.01 13.27
CA GLU A 68 4.76 6.33 12.64
C GLU A 68 5.27 5.13 11.84
N PHE A 69 4.50 4.05 11.85
CA PHE A 69 4.79 2.82 11.11
C PHE A 69 3.65 2.52 10.14
N THR A 70 2.92 3.55 9.74
CA THR A 70 1.72 3.42 8.92
C THR A 70 1.66 4.56 7.92
N ARG A 71 1.24 4.25 6.70
CA ARG A 71 1.03 5.23 5.64
C ARG A 71 -0.18 4.84 4.80
N GLU A 72 -1.05 5.82 4.54
CA GLU A 72 -2.23 5.63 3.70
C GLU A 72 -1.86 5.53 2.22
N VAL A 73 -2.57 4.68 1.50
CA VAL A 73 -2.47 4.49 0.05
C VAL A 73 -3.83 4.81 -0.55
N SER A 74 -3.81 5.59 -1.63
CA SER A 74 -5.04 5.94 -2.33
C SER A 74 -5.69 4.70 -2.96
N LEU A 75 -7.02 4.64 -2.97
CA LEU A 75 -7.75 3.62 -3.75
C LEU A 75 -7.34 3.61 -5.23
N ASN A 76 -7.06 4.80 -5.76
CA ASN A 76 -6.62 4.99 -7.14
C ASN A 76 -5.28 4.32 -7.45
N ALA A 77 -4.48 3.95 -6.43
CA ALA A 77 -3.23 3.22 -6.64
C ALA A 77 -3.47 1.85 -7.30
N PHE A 78 -4.60 1.23 -6.97
CA PHE A 78 -5.01 -0.09 -7.46
C PHE A 78 -6.06 -0.02 -8.56
N ASP A 79 -6.65 1.16 -8.79
CA ASP A 79 -7.54 1.44 -9.92
C ASP A 79 -6.67 1.61 -11.19
N LYS A 80 -6.13 0.49 -11.70
CA LYS A 80 -5.58 0.47 -13.05
C LYS A 80 -6.76 0.86 -13.96
N PRO A 81 -6.62 1.84 -14.88
CA PRO A 81 -7.70 2.14 -15.80
C PRO A 81 -8.03 0.84 -16.51
N ASP A 82 -9.27 0.35 -16.32
CA ASP A 82 -9.81 -0.72 -17.15
C ASP A 82 -9.85 -0.12 -18.55
N TYR A 83 -8.76 -0.31 -19.31
CA TYR A 83 -8.72 0.03 -20.71
C TYR A 83 -9.63 -1.00 -21.35
N ASP A 84 -10.94 -0.76 -21.32
CA ASP A 84 -11.92 -1.38 -22.22
C ASP A 84 -11.40 -1.08 -23.64
N PRO A 85 -10.82 -2.06 -24.37
CA PRO A 85 -10.33 -1.86 -25.71
C PRO A 85 -11.49 -1.97 -26.70
N ASP A 86 -12.58 -1.24 -26.48
CA ASP A 86 -13.79 -1.29 -27.30
C ASP A 86 -14.27 0.14 -27.66
N GLU A 87 -13.58 0.76 -28.63
CA GLU A 87 -14.19 1.57 -29.72
C GLU A 87 -13.35 1.50 -31.00
#